data_AF-A0A5F2HX37-F1
#
_entry.id   AF-A0A5F2HX37-F1
#
_cell.length_a   1.000
_cell.length_b   1.000
_cell.length_c   1.000
_cell.angle_alpha   90.00
_cell.angle_beta   90.00
_cell.angle_gamma   90.00
#
_symmetry.space_group_name_H-M   'P 1'
#
loop_
_entity.id
_entity.type
_entity.pdbx_description
1 polymer ?
#
loop_
_entity_poly.entity_id
_entity_poly.type
_entity_poly.pdbx_seq_one_letter_code
_entity_poly.pdbx_strand_id
1 'polypeptide(L)'
;DMIAARATIAGEGDDVSGTVRIGAPDGFGVAFLAKRLGELTALHRELTIQLVPVPRSFSLSRREADIAITVERPTEGRLVAGKLVDYTLGLFASRAYAEANGLPATAAELGRHTLIGYVPDLIV
;
A
#
# COMPACT_ATOMS: atom_id res chain seq x y z
N ASP A 1 -18.80 1.96 -13.04
CA ASP A 1 -17.88 2.84 -12.30
C ASP A 1 -17.17 3.76 -13.27
N MET A 2 -17.03 5.06 -12.99
CA MET A 2 -16.63 6.07 -14.01
C MET A 2 -15.17 5.88 -14.48
N ILE A 3 -14.31 5.35 -13.62
CA ILE A 3 -12.92 4.95 -13.94
C ILE A 3 -12.93 3.79 -14.95
N ALA A 4 -13.69 2.73 -14.66
CA ALA A 4 -13.82 1.59 -15.55
C ALA A 4 -14.40 2.02 -16.91
N ALA A 5 -15.43 2.87 -16.90
CA ALA A 5 -16.02 3.39 -18.13
C ALA A 5 -15.01 4.22 -18.96
N ARG A 6 -14.20 5.08 -18.33
CA ARG A 6 -13.15 5.83 -19.04
C ARG A 6 -12.03 4.94 -19.57
N ALA A 7 -11.60 3.94 -18.80
CA ALA A 7 -10.62 2.96 -19.25
C ALA A 7 -11.13 2.15 -20.46
N THR A 8 -12.42 1.82 -20.48
CA THR A 8 -13.06 1.14 -21.63
C THR A 8 -13.20 2.06 -22.85
N ILE A 9 -13.43 3.37 -22.65
CA ILE A 9 -13.55 4.36 -23.73
C ILE A 9 -12.20 4.70 -24.37
N ALA A 10 -11.10 4.66 -23.59
CA ALA A 10 -9.75 4.93 -24.10
C ALA A 10 -9.24 3.89 -25.13
N GLY A 11 -9.94 2.75 -25.29
CA GLY A 11 -9.59 1.71 -26.26
C GLY A 11 -8.28 0.99 -25.94
N GLU A 12 -8.06 -0.17 -26.56
CA GLU A 12 -6.80 -0.95 -26.45
C GLU A 12 -5.59 -0.27 -27.15
N GLY A 13 -5.63 1.04 -27.39
CA GLY A 13 -4.69 1.73 -28.27
C GLY A 13 -4.38 3.19 -27.95
N ASP A 14 -4.88 3.78 -26.85
CA ASP A 14 -4.26 4.99 -26.32
C ASP A 14 -2.93 4.59 -25.68
N ASP A 15 -1.82 5.07 -26.24
CA ASP A 15 -0.47 4.70 -25.83
C ASP A 15 -0.22 5.24 -24.41
N VAL A 16 -0.37 4.36 -23.41
CA VAL A 16 -0.13 4.70 -22.00
C VAL A 16 1.32 5.14 -21.85
N SER A 17 1.52 6.43 -21.60
CA SER A 17 2.81 7.09 -21.68
C SER A 17 2.93 8.20 -20.63
N GLY A 18 4.15 8.67 -20.41
CA GLY A 18 4.45 9.73 -19.45
C GLY A 18 4.88 9.21 -18.08
N THR A 19 4.92 10.09 -17.08
CA THR A 19 5.36 9.76 -15.72
C THR A 19 4.19 9.73 -14.75
N VAL A 20 4.10 8.66 -13.95
CA VAL A 20 3.16 8.56 -12.83
C VAL A 20 3.89 8.33 -11.51
N ARG A 21 3.59 9.15 -10.50
CA ARG A 21 4.09 9.00 -9.13
C ARG A 21 3.07 8.24 -8.30
N ILE A 22 3.50 7.12 -7.72
CA ILE A 22 2.68 6.27 -6.87
C ILE A 22 3.22 6.32 -5.45
N GLY A 23 2.43 6.88 -4.53
CA GLY A 23 2.67 6.80 -3.09
C GLY A 23 2.01 5.54 -2.52
N ALA A 24 2.74 4.75 -1.73
CA ALA A 24 2.21 3.55 -1.09
C ALA A 24 2.90 3.26 0.26
N PRO A 25 2.26 2.52 1.18
CA PRO A 25 2.91 2.06 2.41
C PRO A 25 4.13 1.21 2.06
N ASP A 26 5.23 1.38 2.79
CA ASP A 26 6.53 0.77 2.47
C ASP A 26 6.44 -0.76 2.22
N GLY A 27 5.85 -1.49 3.16
CA GLY A 27 5.66 -2.94 3.02
C GLY A 27 4.84 -3.32 1.78
N PHE A 28 3.82 -2.54 1.42
CA PHE A 28 3.02 -2.78 0.22
C PHE A 28 3.80 -2.44 -1.06
N GLY A 29 4.50 -1.30 -1.07
CA GLY A 29 5.34 -0.85 -2.17
C GLY A 29 6.41 -1.87 -2.51
N VAL A 30 7.16 -2.35 -1.52
CA VAL A 30 8.27 -3.28 -1.71
C VAL A 30 7.78 -4.71 -1.95
N ALA A 31 6.87 -5.22 -1.11
CA ALA A 31 6.51 -6.64 -1.17
C ALA A 31 5.51 -6.98 -2.29
N PHE A 32 4.66 -6.02 -2.68
CA PHE A 32 3.58 -6.24 -3.64
C PHE A 32 3.77 -5.48 -4.97
N LEU A 33 3.96 -4.15 -4.93
CA LEU A 33 4.02 -3.34 -6.15
C LEU A 33 5.30 -3.60 -6.95
N ALA A 34 6.48 -3.48 -6.32
CA ALA A 34 7.77 -3.54 -7.02
C ALA A 34 7.92 -4.77 -7.94
N LYS A 35 7.38 -5.92 -7.52
CA LYS A 35 7.41 -7.18 -8.31
C LYS A 35 6.54 -7.16 -9.57
N ARG A 36 5.53 -6.28 -9.63
CA ARG A 36 4.54 -6.19 -10.72
C ARG A 36 4.78 -5.02 -11.67
N LEU A 37 5.47 -3.97 -11.20
CA LEU A 37 5.75 -2.79 -12.02
C LEU A 37 6.61 -3.13 -13.26
N GLY A 38 7.43 -4.18 -13.19
CA GLY A 38 8.21 -4.66 -14.34
C GLY A 38 7.33 -5.17 -15.48
N GLU A 39 6.27 -5.92 -15.18
CA GLU A 39 5.31 -6.38 -16.20
C GLU A 39 4.52 -5.21 -16.79
N LEU A 40 4.10 -4.27 -15.94
CA LEU A 40 3.35 -3.08 -16.37
C LEU A 40 4.16 -2.17 -17.30
N THR A 41 5.41 -1.88 -16.95
CA THR A 41 6.33 -1.10 -17.79
C THR A 41 6.81 -1.88 -19.02
N ALA A 42 6.69 -3.21 -19.00
CA ALA A 42 6.93 -4.02 -20.19
C ALA A 42 5.80 -3.95 -21.21
N LEU A 43 4.56 -3.82 -20.72
CA LEU A 43 3.38 -3.62 -21.54
C LEU A 43 3.30 -2.18 -22.10
N HIS A 44 3.75 -1.19 -21.32
CA HIS A 44 3.70 0.23 -21.67
C HIS A 44 5.11 0.85 -21.60
N ARG A 45 5.86 0.80 -22.70
CA ARG A 45 7.28 1.17 -22.74
C ARG A 45 7.54 2.66 -22.50
N GLU A 46 6.58 3.50 -22.87
CA GLU A 46 6.64 4.96 -22.68
C GLU A 46 6.16 5.40 -21.28
N LEU A 47 5.74 4.45 -20.43
CA LEU A 47 5.33 4.71 -19.06
C LEU A 47 6.53 4.66 -18.11
N THR A 48 6.81 5.78 -17.46
CA THR A 48 7.74 5.87 -16.34
C THR A 48 6.98 5.84 -15.02
N ILE A 49 7.31 4.89 -14.15
CA ILE A 49 6.72 4.78 -12.81
C ILE A 49 7.72 5.24 -11.75
N GLN A 50 7.32 6.23 -10.96
CA GLN A 50 8.07 6.69 -9.79
C GLN A 50 7.37 6.17 -8.54
N LEU A 51 7.93 5.13 -7.93
CA LEU A 51 7.41 4.58 -6.68
C LEU A 51 8.00 5.33 -5.48
N VAL A 52 7.13 5.87 -4.63
CA VAL A 52 7.49 6.63 -3.43
C VAL A 52 7.05 5.83 -2.19
N PRO A 53 7.92 4.95 -1.64
CA PRO A 53 7.65 4.25 -0.40
C PRO A 53 7.98 5.18 0.78
N VAL A 54 6.95 5.73 1.44
CA VAL A 54 7.16 6.58 2.63
C VAL A 54 6.07 6.28 3.66
N PRO A 55 6.40 6.18 4.96
CA PRO A 55 5.45 5.85 6.04
C PRO A 55 4.49 6.98 6.43
N ARG A 56 4.43 8.10 5.70
CA ARG A 56 3.60 9.27 6.04
C ARG A 56 2.47 9.45 5.04
N SER A 57 1.34 9.98 5.50
CA SER A 57 0.19 10.32 4.65
C SER A 57 0.60 11.32 3.56
N PHE A 58 0.28 11.00 2.30
CA PHE A 58 0.57 11.87 1.16
C PHE A 58 -0.42 13.01 1.08
N SER A 59 0.07 14.21 0.77
CA SER A 59 -0.79 15.29 0.30
C SER A 59 -0.90 15.22 -1.22
N LEU A 60 -1.94 14.54 -1.71
CA LEU A 60 -2.30 14.56 -3.14
C LEU A 60 -2.58 15.99 -3.63
N SER A 61 -3.11 16.85 -2.76
CA SER A 61 -3.32 18.28 -3.04
C SER A 61 -2.02 19.08 -3.24
N ARG A 62 -0.90 18.65 -2.64
CA ARG A 62 0.44 19.23 -2.88
C ARG A 62 1.19 18.59 -4.05
N ARG A 63 0.56 17.68 -4.80
CA ARG A 63 1.16 16.93 -5.92
C ARG A 63 2.41 16.12 -5.52
N GLU A 64 2.44 15.63 -4.28
CA GLU A 64 3.50 14.75 -3.80
C GLU A 64 3.40 13.34 -4.44
N ALA A 65 2.20 12.96 -4.90
CA ALA A 65 1.93 11.77 -5.70
C ALA A 65 0.75 12.03 -6.66
N ASP A 66 0.69 11.28 -7.75
CA ASP A 66 -0.46 11.28 -8.69
C ASP A 66 -1.50 10.23 -8.26
N ILE A 67 -1.04 9.11 -7.69
CA ILE A 67 -1.85 8.03 -7.11
C ILE A 67 -1.34 7.76 -5.70
N ALA A 68 -2.23 7.66 -4.72
CA ALA A 68 -1.91 7.18 -3.39
C ALA A 68 -2.68 5.89 -3.09
N ILE A 69 -1.96 4.88 -2.63
CA ILE A 69 -2.52 3.69 -2.00
C ILE A 69 -2.44 3.92 -0.49
N THR A 70 -3.57 3.78 0.20
CA THR A 70 -3.67 4.05 1.64
C THR A 70 -4.49 2.96 2.32
N VAL A 71 -4.22 2.71 3.60
CA VAL A 71 -5.01 1.78 4.42
C VAL A 71 -6.38 2.38 4.74
N GLU A 72 -6.41 3.69 5.00
CA GLU A 72 -7.64 4.42 5.28
C GLU A 72 -8.17 5.14 4.04
N ARG A 73 -9.49 5.30 3.96
CA ARG A 73 -10.12 6.07 2.90
C ARG A 73 -9.89 7.56 3.17
N PRO A 74 -9.34 8.34 2.21
CA PRO A 74 -9.18 9.77 2.40
C PRO A 74 -10.56 10.45 2.55
N THR A 75 -10.67 11.34 3.53
CA THR A 75 -11.90 12.05 3.90
C THR A 75 -11.96 13.48 3.36
N GLU A 76 -10.82 14.02 2.94
CA GLU A 76 -10.67 15.41 2.49
C GLU A 76 -10.04 15.49 1.10
N GLY A 77 -10.33 16.59 0.40
CA GLY A 77 -9.83 16.87 -0.94
C GLY A 77 -10.76 16.40 -2.06
N ARG A 78 -10.48 16.88 -3.29
CA ARG A 78 -11.21 16.49 -4.50
C ARG A 78 -10.60 15.23 -5.10
N LEU A 79 -10.84 14.10 -4.44
CA LEU A 79 -10.23 12.81 -4.78
C LEU A 79 -11.27 11.83 -5.30
N VAL A 80 -10.87 10.98 -6.24
CA VAL A 80 -11.62 9.77 -6.59
C VAL A 80 -10.94 8.61 -5.86
N ALA A 81 -11.70 7.92 -5.02
CA ALA A 81 -11.20 6.79 -4.23
C ALA A 81 -12.01 5.53 -4.52
N GLY A 82 -11.30 4.42 -4.74
CA GLY A 82 -11.86 3.08 -4.92
C GLY A 82 -11.20 2.09 -3.96
N LYS A 83 -11.97 1.13 -3.45
CA LYS A 83 -11.44 0.05 -2.62
C LYS A 83 -10.65 -0.91 -3.50
N LEU A 84 -9.37 -1.12 -3.18
CA LEU A 84 -8.52 -2.09 -3.89
C LEU A 84 -8.72 -3.51 -3.35
N VAL A 85 -8.62 -3.68 -2.04
CA VAL A 85 -8.68 -4.98 -1.35
C VAL A 85 -8.99 -4.77 0.13
N ASP A 86 -9.38 -5.84 0.83
CA ASP A 86 -9.41 -5.87 2.29
C ASP A 86 -7.99 -5.99 2.88
N TYR A 87 -7.75 -5.30 3.99
CA TYR A 87 -6.46 -5.28 4.69
C TYR A 87 -6.66 -5.63 6.16
N THR A 88 -5.88 -6.59 6.65
CA THR A 88 -5.96 -7.09 8.04
C THR A 88 -4.56 -7.22 8.61
N LEU A 89 -4.40 -6.84 9.89
CA LEU A 89 -3.19 -7.06 10.67
C LEU A 89 -3.34 -8.31 11.55
N GLY A 90 -2.23 -9.00 11.79
CA GLY A 90 -2.17 -10.17 12.66
C GLY A 90 -0.97 -10.10 13.59
N LEU A 91 -1.02 -10.90 14.66
CA LEU A 91 0.13 -11.15 15.52
C LEU A 91 0.93 -12.32 14.96
N PHE A 92 2.25 -12.16 14.94
CA PHE A 92 3.17 -13.16 14.42
C PHE A 92 4.27 -13.42 15.43
N ALA A 93 4.71 -14.67 15.49
CA ALA A 93 5.84 -15.10 16.27
C ALA A 93 6.68 -16.09 15.46
N SER A 94 7.98 -16.14 15.71
CA SER A 94 8.80 -17.22 15.17
C SER A 94 8.38 -18.55 15.81
N ARG A 95 8.55 -19.64 15.07
CA ARG A 95 8.25 -20.99 15.58
C ARG A 95 9.01 -21.29 16.87
N ALA A 96 10.29 -20.96 16.92
CA ALA A 96 11.14 -21.17 18.10
C ALA A 96 10.64 -20.38 19.32
N TYR A 97 10.17 -19.15 19.14
CA TYR A 97 9.60 -18.37 20.24
C TYR A 97 8.30 -19.00 20.77
N ALA A 98 7.41 -19.43 19.87
CA ALA A 98 6.15 -20.07 20.23
C ALA A 98 6.37 -21.43 20.94
N GLU A 99 7.37 -22.21 20.53
CA GLU A 99 7.72 -23.47 21.19
C GLU A 99 8.26 -23.27 22.60
N ALA A 100 9.06 -22.22 22.82
CA ALA A 100 9.64 -21.92 24.12
C ALA A 100 8.67 -21.21 25.09
N ASN A 101 7.76 -20.38 24.58
CA ASN A 101 6.92 -19.49 25.42
C ASN A 101 5.42 -19.81 25.33
N GLY A 102 5.01 -20.73 24.46
CA GLY A 102 3.61 -20.95 24.12
C GLY A 102 3.02 -19.84 23.24
N LEU A 103 1.75 -19.99 22.86
CA LEU A 103 0.96 -18.96 22.19
C LEU A 103 -0.10 -18.41 23.15
N PRO A 104 -0.37 -17.11 23.12
CA PRO A 104 -1.43 -16.51 23.93
C PRO A 104 -2.81 -16.93 23.40
N ALA A 105 -3.70 -17.36 24.29
CA ALA A 105 -5.09 -17.67 23.98
C ALA A 105 -5.98 -16.43 24.11
N THR A 106 -5.54 -15.42 24.86
CA THR A 106 -6.28 -14.17 25.10
C THR A 106 -5.38 -12.94 24.93
N ALA A 107 -5.98 -11.79 24.65
CA ALA A 107 -5.22 -10.53 24.55
C ALA A 107 -4.53 -10.15 25.88
N ALA A 108 -5.11 -10.52 27.03
CA ALA A 108 -4.51 -10.25 28.34
C ALA A 108 -3.18 -11.00 28.54
N GLU A 109 -3.04 -12.18 27.96
CA GLU A 109 -1.82 -12.98 28.04
C GLU A 109 -0.65 -12.38 27.25
N LEU A 110 -0.90 -11.44 26.33
CA LEU A 110 0.16 -10.74 25.59
C LEU A 110 1.12 -9.97 26.50
N GLY A 111 0.67 -9.52 27.67
CA GLY A 111 1.52 -8.87 28.66
C GLY A 111 2.62 -9.77 29.24
N ARG A 112 2.52 -11.09 29.02
CA ARG A 112 3.52 -12.09 29.44
C ARG A 112 4.53 -12.41 28.32
N HIS A 113 4.33 -11.87 27.12
CA HIS A 113 5.17 -12.09 25.96
C HIS A 113 6.03 -10.87 25.66
N THR A 114 7.21 -11.10 25.07
CA THR A 114 8.00 -10.03 24.47
C THR A 114 7.30 -9.55 23.21
N LEU A 115 6.88 -8.28 23.20
CA LEU A 115 6.23 -7.66 22.06
C LEU A 115 7.22 -6.80 21.28
N ILE A 116 7.25 -6.99 19.95
CA ILE A 116 8.02 -6.16 19.02
C ILE A 116 7.00 -5.33 18.24
N GLY A 117 7.03 -4.01 18.42
CA GLY A 117 6.06 -3.09 17.85
C GLY A 117 6.72 -1.89 17.18
N TYR A 118 5.89 -0.98 16.70
CA TYR A 118 6.32 0.28 16.11
C TYR A 118 6.87 1.25 17.17
N VAL A 119 7.70 2.19 16.72
CA VAL A 119 8.09 3.36 17.52
C VAL A 119 6.87 4.26 17.65
N PRO A 120 6.31 4.48 18.86
CA PRO A 120 5.04 5.20 19.02
C PRO A 120 5.02 6.59 18.36
N ASP A 121 6.14 7.31 18.46
CA ASP A 121 6.29 8.66 17.89
C ASP A 121 6.28 8.69 16.35
N LEU A 122 6.42 7.53 15.71
CA LEU A 122 6.43 7.37 14.25
C LEU A 122 5.14 6.71 13.72
N ILE A 123 4.20 6.38 14.60
CA ILE A 123 2.86 5.94 14.21
C ILE A 123 2.03 7.21 13.96
N VAL A 124 1.66 7.44 12.71
CA VAL A 124 0.84 8.58 12.26
C VAL A 124 -0.63 8.21 12.26
#